data_AF-A0A968P6S6-F1
#
_entry.id   AF-A0A968P6S6-F1
#
_cell.length_a   1.000
_cell.length_b   1.000
_cell.length_c   1.000
_cell.angle_alpha   90.00
_cell.angle_beta   90.00
_cell.angle_gamma   90.00
#
_symmetry.space_group_name_H-M   'P 1'
#
loop_
_entity.id
_entity.type
_entity.pdbx_description
1 polymer ?
#
loop_
_entity_poly.entity_id
_entity_poly.type
_entity_poly.pdbx_seq_one_letter_code
_entity_poly.pdbx_strand_id
1 'polypeptide(L)'
;MTVKTAISLRSPLLDQIDLSAREMGMSRSAFLALAAEELLRKLENRRLLAQLDEAYDDAPDEDERQLGLRMRTHQRHLAEREG
;
A
#
# COMPACT_ATOMS: atom_id res chain seq x y z
N MET A 1 -26.61 -8.14 -5.20
CA MET A 1 -27.59 -7.74 -4.16
C MET A 1 -27.01 -6.56 -3.39
N THR A 2 -27.83 -5.62 -2.93
CA THR A 2 -27.38 -4.44 -2.18
C THR A 2 -27.88 -4.53 -0.74
N VAL A 3 -26.98 -4.41 0.23
CA VAL A 3 -27.30 -4.45 1.67
C VAL A 3 -27.31 -3.02 2.21
N LYS A 4 -28.29 -2.69 3.06
CA LYS A 4 -28.35 -1.40 3.77
C LYS A 4 -27.77 -1.55 5.16
N THR A 5 -26.88 -0.65 5.54
CA THR A 5 -26.22 -0.66 6.84
C THR A 5 -26.30 0.74 7.44
N ALA A 6 -26.71 0.84 8.70
CA ALA A 6 -26.59 2.06 9.48
C ALA A 6 -25.21 2.09 10.15
N ILE A 7 -24.48 3.18 10.00
CA ILE A 7 -23.16 3.38 10.60
C ILE A 7 -23.14 4.70 11.37
N SER A 8 -22.45 4.71 12.51
CA SER A 8 -22.20 5.94 13.26
C SER A 8 -20.98 6.65 12.70
N LEU A 9 -21.12 7.93 12.36
CA LEU A 9 -20.05 8.79 11.87
C LEU A 9 -20.07 10.12 12.63
N ARG A 10 -18.90 10.75 12.77
CA ARG A 10 -18.84 12.12 13.27
C ARG A 10 -19.47 13.05 12.23
N SER A 11 -20.32 14.00 12.67
CA SER A 11 -20.99 14.95 11.77
C SER A 11 -20.03 15.63 10.79
N PRO A 12 -18.87 16.18 11.22
CA PRO A 12 -17.97 16.87 10.30
C PRO A 12 -17.39 15.97 9.20
N LEU A 13 -17.30 14.65 9.44
CA LEU A 13 -16.86 13.70 8.43
C LEU A 13 -17.99 13.40 7.44
N LEU A 14 -19.22 13.26 7.93
CA LEU A 14 -20.38 13.06 7.06
C LEU A 14 -20.58 14.27 6.13
N ASP A 15 -20.41 15.48 6.63
CA ASP A 15 -20.52 16.71 5.84
C ASP A 15 -19.47 16.77 4.72
N GLN A 16 -18.23 16.36 5.01
CA GLN A 16 -17.17 16.26 4.01
C GLN A 16 -17.46 15.19 2.95
N ILE A 17 -17.94 14.02 3.38
CA ILE A 17 -18.35 12.95 2.45
C ILE A 17 -19.46 13.45 1.52
N ASP A 18 -20.45 14.15 2.07
CA ASP A 18 -21.56 14.69 1.28
C ASP A 18 -21.11 15.73 0.26
N LEU A 19 -20.21 16.63 0.66
CA LEU A 19 -19.64 17.61 -0.24
C LEU A 19 -18.87 16.94 -1.37
N SER A 20 -17.92 16.05 -1.04
CA SER A 20 -17.11 15.37 -2.05
C SER A 20 -17.95 14.49 -2.98
N ALA A 21 -18.94 13.77 -2.46
CA ALA A 21 -19.85 12.98 -3.29
C ALA A 21 -20.61 13.86 -4.30
N ARG A 22 -21.10 15.03 -3.87
CA ARG A 22 -21.76 16.01 -4.75
C ARG A 22 -20.83 16.57 -5.81
N GLU A 23 -19.62 16.98 -5.42
CA GLU A 23 -18.60 17.50 -6.35
C GLU A 23 -18.24 16.46 -7.43
N MET A 24 -18.22 15.18 -7.07
CA MET A 24 -17.97 14.07 -7.98
C MET A 24 -19.24 13.59 -8.72
N GLY A 25 -20.39 14.23 -8.51
CA GLY A 25 -21.65 13.89 -9.18
C GLY A 25 -22.22 12.51 -8.82
N MET A 26 -21.92 12.00 -7.61
CA MET A 26 -22.34 10.67 -7.16
C MET A 26 -23.08 10.70 -5.82
N SER A 27 -23.72 9.58 -5.47
CA SER A 27 -24.39 9.46 -4.18
C SER A 27 -23.40 9.20 -3.04
N ARG A 28 -23.78 9.57 -1.81
CA ARG A 28 -23.02 9.26 -0.58
C ARG A 28 -22.65 7.78 -0.48
N SER A 29 -23.58 6.88 -0.80
CA SER A 29 -23.34 5.44 -0.72
C SER A 29 -22.35 4.97 -1.78
N ALA A 30 -22.38 5.55 -2.99
CA ALA A 30 -21.41 5.25 -4.03
C ALA A 30 -20.01 5.74 -3.64
N PHE A 31 -19.90 6.95 -3.09
CA PHE A 31 -18.63 7.49 -2.58
C PHE A 31 -18.04 6.59 -1.48
N LEU A 32 -18.87 6.19 -0.51
CA LEU A 32 -18.43 5.30 0.58
C LEU A 32 -18.02 3.92 0.08
N ALA A 33 -18.74 3.34 -0.88
CA ALA A 33 -18.38 2.08 -1.50
C ALA A 33 -17.02 2.17 -2.20
N LEU A 34 -16.81 3.21 -3.02
CA LEU A 34 -15.55 3.46 -3.71
C LEU A 34 -14.39 3.63 -2.71
N ALA A 35 -14.60 4.39 -1.63
CA ALA A 35 -13.59 4.57 -0.60
C ALA A 35 -13.24 3.26 0.11
N ALA A 36 -14.24 2.42 0.39
CA ALA A 36 -14.04 1.11 1.00
C ALA A 36 -13.26 0.16 0.08
N GLU A 37 -13.62 0.09 -1.20
CA GLU A 37 -12.90 -0.70 -2.21
C GLU A 37 -11.43 -0.28 -2.32
N GLU A 38 -11.19 1.03 -2.37
CA GLU A 38 -9.83 1.57 -2.45
C GLU A 38 -9.01 1.27 -1.19
N LEU A 39 -9.61 1.35 0.00
CA LEU A 39 -8.95 0.98 1.24
C LEU A 39 -8.65 -0.52 1.30
N LEU A 40 -9.59 -1.37 0.90
CA LEU A 40 -9.39 -2.82 0.87
C LEU A 40 -8.25 -3.22 -0.07
N ARG A 41 -8.19 -2.61 -1.26
CA ARG A 41 -7.07 -2.81 -2.20
C ARG A 41 -5.73 -2.40 -1.60
N LYS A 42 -5.67 -1.27 -0.89
CA LYS A 42 -4.45 -0.84 -0.19
C LYS A 42 -4.04 -1.79 0.93
N LEU A 43 -5.00 -2.31 1.69
CA LEU A 43 -4.74 -3.26 2.77
C LEU A 43 -4.25 -4.60 2.21
N GLU A 44 -4.85 -5.09 1.13
CA GLU A 44 -4.40 -6.33 0.47
C GLU A 44 -2.99 -6.19 -0.09
N ASN A 45 -2.68 -5.08 -0.76
CA ASN A 45 -1.32 -4.82 -1.25
C ASN A 45 -0.30 -4.80 -0.10
N ARG A 46 -0.63 -4.20 1.04
CA ARG A 46 0.23 -4.22 2.24
C ARG A 46 0.39 -5.62 2.81
N ARG A 47 -0.68 -6.42 2.82
CA ARG A 47 -0.63 -7.82 3.27
C ARG A 47 0.27 -8.65 2.37
N LEU A 48 0.15 -8.49 1.05
CA LEU A 48 1.00 -9.18 0.07
C LEU A 48 2.48 -8.78 0.20
N LEU A 49 2.77 -7.49 0.38
CA LEU A 49 4.12 -7.02 0.67
C LEU A 49 4.67 -7.63 1.95
N ALA A 50 3.89 -7.63 3.04
CA ALA A 50 4.33 -8.24 4.29
C ALA A 50 4.59 -9.75 4.16
N GLN A 51 3.81 -10.47 3.35
CA GLN A 51 4.05 -11.88 3.07
C GLN A 51 5.29 -12.11 2.20
N LEU A 52 5.59 -11.19 1.29
CA LEU A 52 6.82 -11.22 0.51
C LEU A 52 8.01 -11.02 1.44
N ASP A 53 7.97 -9.98 2.28
CA ASP A 53 9.03 -9.71 3.26
C ASP A 53 9.25 -10.91 4.18
N GLU A 54 8.18 -11.54 4.70
CA GLU A 54 8.26 -12.77 5.51
C GLU A 54 8.88 -13.95 4.76
N ALA A 55 8.57 -14.14 3.47
CA ALA A 55 9.15 -15.22 2.67
C ALA A 55 10.64 -15.00 2.33
N TYR A 56 11.14 -13.78 2.46
CA TYR A 56 12.55 -13.42 2.26
C TYR A 56 13.24 -12.97 3.56
N ASP A 57 12.62 -13.15 4.73
CA ASP A 57 13.19 -12.80 6.04
C ASP A 57 14.19 -13.86 6.53
N ASP A 58 14.37 -14.94 5.77
CA ASP A 58 15.45 -15.89 5.98
C ASP A 58 16.80 -15.16 5.82
N ALA A 59 17.70 -15.38 6.79
CA ALA A 59 19.06 -14.84 6.69
C ALA A 59 19.70 -15.37 5.40
N PRO A 60 20.34 -14.49 4.59
CA PRO A 60 20.86 -14.89 3.30
C PRO A 60 21.80 -16.08 3.47
N ASP A 61 21.66 -17.05 2.57
CA ASP A 61 22.52 -18.21 2.57
C ASP A 61 23.97 -17.82 2.22
N GLU A 62 24.92 -18.75 2.34
CA GLU A 62 26.32 -18.41 2.13
C GLU A 62 26.58 -17.95 0.68
N ASP A 63 25.87 -18.49 -0.31
CA ASP A 63 26.05 -18.11 -1.71
C ASP A 63 25.47 -16.70 -1.97
N GLU A 64 24.34 -16.37 -1.36
CA GLU A 64 23.72 -15.04 -1.39
C GLU A 64 24.58 -13.99 -0.69
N ARG A 65 25.23 -14.33 0.43
CA ARG A 65 26.19 -13.45 1.10
C ARG A 65 27.41 -13.18 0.22
N GLN A 66 27.97 -14.22 -0.40
CA GLN A 66 29.12 -14.07 -1.29
C GLN A 66 28.77 -13.22 -2.52
N LEU A 67 27.55 -13.38 -3.05
CA LEU A 67 27.04 -12.55 -4.14
C LEU A 67 26.87 -11.07 -3.71
N GLY A 68 26.28 -10.83 -2.54
CA GLY A 68 26.11 -9.49 -1.97
C GLY A 68 27.45 -8.77 -1.72
N LEU A 69 28.47 -9.48 -1.24
CA LEU A 69 29.83 -8.95 -1.07
C LEU A 69 30.45 -8.53 -2.40
N ARG A 70 30.31 -9.36 -3.45
CA ARG A 70 30.81 -9.03 -4.80
C ARG A 70 30.10 -7.81 -5.39
N MET A 71 28.78 -7.70 -5.22
CA MET A 71 28.01 -6.56 -5.68
C MET A 71 28.42 -5.25 -4.97
N ARG A 72 28.62 -5.28 -3.64
CA ARG A 72 29.09 -4.10 -2.88
C ARG A 72 30.47 -3.64 -3.31
N THR A 73 31.40 -4.57 -3.51
CA THR A 73 32.74 -4.25 -4.01
C THR A 73 32.69 -3.64 -5.40
N HIS A 74 31.85 -4.17 -6.29
CA HIS A 74 31.68 -3.64 -7.63
C HIS A 74 31.06 -2.23 -7.62
N GLN A 75 30.01 -1.99 -6.82
CA GLN A 75 29.40 -0.67 -6.68
C GLN A 75 30.39 0.37 -6.14
N ARG A 76 31.21 0.00 -5.16
CA ARG A 76 32.24 0.88 -4.60
C ARG A 76 33.27 1.31 -5.65
N HIS A 77 33.73 0.37 -6.47
CA HIS A 77 34.66 0.67 -7.57
C HIS A 77 34.04 1.51 -8.67
N LEU A 78 32.73 1.42 -8.92
CA LEU A 78 32.05 2.29 -9.88
C LEU A 78 31.91 3.72 -9.32
N ALA A 79 31.54 3.87 -8.06
CA ALA A 79 31.45 5.18 -7.40
C ALA A 79 32.81 5.91 -7.31
N GLU A 80 33.90 5.16 -7.12
CA GLU A 80 35.28 5.69 -7.13
C GLU A 80 35.78 6.08 -8.54
N ARG A 81 35.11 5.62 -9.61
CA ARG A 81 35.45 5.94 -11.01
C ARG A 81 34.65 7.11 -11.58
N GLU A 82 33.58 7.51 -10.92
CA GLU A 82 32.70 8.62 -11.31
C GLU A 82 32.95 9.92 -10.52
N GLY A 83 33.85 9.91 -9.52
CA GLY A 83 34.32 11.09 -8.78
C GLY A 83 35.70 11.56 -9.21
#